data_AF-A0A840B057-F1
#
_entry.id   AF-A0A840B057-F1
#
_cell.length_a   1.000
_cell.length_b   1.000
_cell.length_c   1.000
_cell.angle_alpha   90.00
_cell.angle_beta   90.00
_cell.angle_gamma   90.00
#
_symmetry.space_group_name_H-M   'P 1'
#
loop_
_entity.id
_entity.type
_entity.pdbx_description
1 polymer ?
#
loop_
_entity_poly.entity_id
_entity_poly.type
_entity_poly.pdbx_seq_one_letter_code
_entity_poly.pdbx_strand_id
1 'polypeptide(L)'
;MNMKECPSPFGSSINGRTAMIVGGTAQRIADLNRLLSVTGYTALAMDDAQRADFLLVDFSSETDIPTDFLLRISQYLQTHRSTALVWTKMGGLEDAYAALPQGQCHFLVDADDIEAMPILAGAFGRGDMDRLHDRNRDVSFESLHRISDELAEFARTLARMADSERKDGVSDKPIPFRQAPLGGFQEFPSTDPERADAIDAQTLREIIKLRRMRDRFFPPDLFADPAWDILLDLKAAGQEGQHVSVSSLCIAAAVPPTTALRWTTAMTESGMLVRRQDPADARRVFIALSDETSAKLDDYFVAIGIRSAPII
;
A
#
# COMPACT_ATOMS: atom_id res chain seq x y z
N MET A 1 -62.23 -22.42 29.65
CA MET A 1 -61.38 -21.48 30.41
C MET A 1 -60.14 -21.26 29.57
N ASN A 2 -60.13 -20.18 28.78
CA ASN A 2 -59.08 -19.84 27.83
C ASN A 2 -57.89 -19.25 28.57
N MET A 3 -56.68 -19.79 28.35
CA MET A 3 -55.44 -19.13 28.73
C MET A 3 -54.70 -18.81 27.44
N LYS A 4 -54.59 -17.50 27.17
CA LYS A 4 -53.94 -16.90 26.01
C LYS A 4 -52.47 -17.28 25.99
N GLU A 5 -52.05 -17.95 24.92
CA GLU A 5 -50.65 -17.94 24.50
C GLU A 5 -50.30 -16.51 24.06
N CYS A 6 -49.27 -15.96 24.67
CA CYS A 6 -48.65 -14.71 24.27
C CYS A 6 -47.60 -15.05 23.21
N PRO A 7 -47.69 -14.57 21.95
CA PRO A 7 -46.62 -14.78 20.99
C PRO A 7 -45.42 -13.93 21.39
N SER A 8 -44.28 -14.58 21.63
CA SER A 8 -42.98 -13.92 21.75
C SER A 8 -42.71 -13.13 20.46
N PRO A 9 -42.48 -11.81 20.51
CA PRO A 9 -42.23 -11.04 19.32
C PRO A 9 -40.73 -11.16 19.00
N PHE A 10 -40.44 -11.70 17.81
CA PHE A 10 -39.13 -11.67 17.17
C PHE A 10 -38.00 -12.43 17.88
N GLY A 11 -37.90 -13.71 17.54
CA GLY A 11 -36.58 -14.32 17.41
C GLY A 11 -35.79 -13.55 16.33
N SER A 12 -34.93 -12.63 16.75
CA SER A 12 -33.93 -12.04 15.87
C SER A 12 -32.68 -12.92 15.95
N SER A 13 -32.60 -13.90 15.07
CA SER A 13 -31.30 -14.41 14.64
C SER A 13 -30.63 -13.27 13.85
N ILE A 14 -30.06 -12.30 14.58
CA ILE A 14 -29.14 -11.33 14.02
C ILE A 14 -27.83 -12.10 13.87
N ASN A 15 -27.40 -12.35 12.63
CA ASN A 15 -26.16 -13.03 12.30
C ASN A 15 -25.04 -12.62 13.27
N GLY A 16 -24.53 -13.57 14.06
CA GLY A 16 -23.65 -13.38 15.22
C GLY A 16 -22.23 -12.91 14.88
N ARG A 17 -22.11 -11.87 14.07
CA ARG A 17 -20.86 -11.23 13.70
C ARG A 17 -20.37 -10.37 14.86
N THR A 18 -19.19 -10.69 15.37
CA THR A 18 -18.62 -10.02 16.53
C THR A 18 -17.37 -9.26 16.16
N ALA A 19 -17.19 -8.10 16.77
CA ALA A 19 -15.98 -7.33 16.64
C ALA A 19 -15.53 -6.80 18.00
N MET A 20 -14.23 -6.72 18.23
CA MET A 20 -13.64 -6.13 19.43
C MET A 20 -12.93 -4.83 19.06
N ILE A 21 -12.96 -3.85 19.97
CA ILE A 21 -12.24 -2.58 19.81
C ILE A 21 -11.07 -2.54 20.78
N VAL A 22 -9.90 -2.13 20.28
CA VAL A 22 -8.62 -2.17 21.00
C VAL A 22 -7.89 -0.84 20.81
N GLY A 23 -7.60 -0.18 21.93
CA GLY A 23 -6.93 1.13 21.93
C GLY A 23 -7.87 2.29 21.59
N GLY A 24 -7.28 3.49 21.49
CA GLY A 24 -7.99 4.73 21.21
C GLY A 24 -8.59 5.42 22.44
N THR A 25 -8.95 6.69 22.26
CA THR A 25 -9.63 7.49 23.29
C THR A 25 -11.08 7.03 23.48
N ALA A 26 -11.71 7.43 24.59
CA ALA A 26 -13.14 7.12 24.82
C ALA A 26 -14.05 7.63 23.69
N GLN A 27 -13.72 8.79 23.11
CA GLN A 27 -14.42 9.34 21.96
C GLN A 27 -14.26 8.43 20.73
N ARG A 28 -13.03 8.00 20.46
CA ARG A 28 -12.72 7.13 19.33
C ARG A 28 -13.40 5.77 19.45
N ILE A 29 -13.40 5.17 20.64
CA ILE A 29 -14.12 3.94 20.93
C ILE A 29 -15.62 4.12 20.65
N ALA A 30 -16.21 5.26 21.02
CA ALA A 30 -17.61 5.55 20.72
C ALA A 30 -17.88 5.65 19.21
N ASP A 31 -16.97 6.27 18.45
CA ASP A 31 -17.10 6.39 16.99
C ASP A 31 -16.98 5.03 16.29
N LEU A 32 -16.02 4.18 16.68
CA LEU A 32 -15.88 2.82 16.16
C LEU A 32 -17.08 1.92 16.54
N ASN A 33 -17.67 2.13 17.72
CA ASN A 33 -18.93 1.45 18.07
C ASN A 33 -20.10 1.83 17.14
N ARG A 34 -20.17 3.10 16.68
CA ARG A 34 -21.16 3.50 15.68
C ARG A 34 -20.88 2.88 14.31
N LEU A 35 -19.60 2.78 13.92
CA LEU A 35 -19.20 2.08 12.70
C LEU A 35 -19.66 0.62 12.71
N LEU A 36 -19.43 -0.09 13.81
CA LEU A 36 -19.86 -1.48 13.99
C LEU A 36 -21.39 -1.64 13.98
N SER A 37 -22.13 -0.72 14.61
CA SER A 37 -23.59 -0.80 14.65
C SER A 37 -24.22 -0.61 13.27
N VAL A 38 -23.69 0.32 12.46
CA VAL A 38 -24.14 0.54 11.08
C VAL A 38 -23.82 -0.66 10.17
N THR A 39 -22.74 -1.39 10.46
CA THR A 39 -22.31 -2.57 9.69
C THR A 39 -22.88 -3.89 10.23
N GLY A 40 -23.69 -3.85 11.29
CA GLY A 40 -24.38 -5.02 11.85
C GLY A 40 -23.50 -5.92 12.72
N TYR A 41 -22.38 -5.43 13.25
CA TYR A 41 -21.53 -6.16 14.19
C TYR A 41 -21.91 -5.87 15.63
N THR A 42 -21.85 -6.92 16.47
CA THR A 42 -21.93 -6.76 17.92
C THR A 42 -20.55 -6.41 18.46
N ALA A 43 -20.42 -5.21 19.03
CA ALA A 43 -19.19 -4.78 19.67
C ALA A 43 -19.02 -5.46 21.04
N LEU A 44 -17.83 -6.05 21.25
CA LEU A 44 -17.44 -6.72 22.49
C LEU A 44 -16.23 -6.00 23.11
N ALA A 45 -16.13 -6.08 24.45
CA ALA A 45 -14.89 -5.75 25.12
C ALA A 45 -13.80 -6.76 24.70
N MET A 46 -12.54 -6.31 24.64
CA MET A 46 -11.43 -7.20 24.30
C MET A 46 -11.30 -8.32 25.32
N ASP A 47 -11.44 -9.55 24.87
CA ASP A 47 -11.23 -10.79 25.63
C ASP A 47 -10.34 -11.73 24.79
N ASP A 48 -9.16 -12.02 25.30
CA ASP A 48 -8.14 -12.80 24.58
C ASP A 48 -8.57 -14.27 24.40
N ALA A 49 -9.52 -14.75 25.20
CA ALA A 49 -10.06 -16.11 25.09
C ALA A 49 -11.18 -16.24 24.05
N GLN A 50 -11.84 -15.13 23.69
CA GLN A 50 -13.00 -15.14 22.81
C GLN A 50 -12.62 -14.75 21.37
N ARG A 51 -13.00 -15.59 20.41
CA ARG A 51 -12.88 -15.27 18.98
C ARG A 51 -13.87 -14.17 18.58
N ALA A 52 -13.36 -13.14 17.91
CA ALA A 52 -14.13 -12.16 17.15
C ALA A 52 -13.89 -12.33 15.64
N ASP A 53 -14.80 -11.86 14.79
CA ASP A 53 -14.56 -11.82 13.35
C ASP A 53 -13.58 -10.70 13.00
N PHE A 54 -13.77 -9.53 13.61
CA PHE A 54 -12.88 -8.38 13.45
C PHE A 54 -12.29 -7.87 14.76
N LEU A 55 -11.06 -7.38 14.67
CA LEU A 55 -10.40 -6.60 15.70
C LEU A 55 -10.14 -5.19 15.17
N LEU A 56 -10.82 -4.19 15.71
CA LEU A 56 -10.63 -2.79 15.35
C LEU A 56 -9.56 -2.22 16.27
N VAL A 57 -8.42 -1.86 15.71
CA VAL A 57 -7.25 -1.36 16.43
C VAL A 57 -6.96 0.06 15.97
N ASP A 58 -6.85 1.00 16.90
CA ASP A 58 -6.49 2.38 16.54
C ASP A 58 -5.22 2.87 17.25
N PHE A 59 -4.25 3.26 16.42
CA PHE A 59 -2.97 3.85 16.79
C PHE A 59 -2.83 5.31 16.35
N SER A 60 -3.87 5.94 15.81
CA SER A 60 -3.80 7.29 15.22
C SER A 60 -3.47 8.40 16.22
N SER A 61 -3.71 8.16 17.52
CA SER A 61 -3.33 9.05 18.62
C SER A 61 -1.95 8.76 19.20
N GLU A 62 -1.37 7.59 18.91
CA GLU A 62 -0.12 7.14 19.51
C GLU A 62 1.07 7.52 18.61
N THR A 63 2.08 8.16 19.19
CA THR A 63 3.35 8.41 18.49
C THR A 63 4.37 7.29 18.67
N ASP A 64 4.20 6.46 19.70
CA ASP A 64 5.02 5.28 19.98
C ASP A 64 4.10 4.21 20.55
N ILE A 65 3.88 3.12 19.80
CA ILE A 65 2.93 2.08 20.18
C ILE A 65 3.67 1.09 21.09
N PRO A 66 3.21 0.84 22.33
CA PRO A 66 3.90 -0.07 23.23
C PRO A 66 4.07 -1.47 22.63
N THR A 67 5.29 -1.99 22.62
CA THR A 67 5.62 -3.31 22.03
C THR A 67 4.77 -4.45 22.60
N ASP A 68 4.52 -4.45 23.91
CA ASP A 68 3.71 -5.47 24.58
C ASP A 68 2.26 -5.48 24.06
N PHE A 69 1.76 -4.31 23.67
CA PHE A 69 0.42 -4.17 23.11
C PHE A 69 0.33 -4.75 21.69
N LEU A 70 1.32 -4.44 20.84
CA LEU A 70 1.43 -5.03 19.51
C LEU A 70 1.61 -6.56 19.59
N LEU A 71 2.40 -7.04 20.54
CA LEU A 71 2.61 -8.47 20.76
C LEU A 71 1.31 -9.17 21.15
N ARG A 72 0.52 -8.60 22.07
CA ARG A 72 -0.79 -9.12 22.46
C ARG A 72 -1.73 -9.24 21.26
N ILE A 73 -1.81 -8.20 20.42
CA ILE A 73 -2.63 -8.19 19.21
C ILE A 73 -2.15 -9.27 18.22
N SER A 74 -0.84 -9.35 17.98
CA SER A 74 -0.24 -10.34 17.07
C SER A 74 -0.54 -11.77 17.52
N GLN A 75 -0.40 -12.07 18.81
CA GLN A 75 -0.72 -13.37 19.41
C GLN A 75 -2.21 -13.70 19.29
N TYR A 76 -3.09 -12.73 19.55
CA TYR A 76 -4.53 -12.92 19.40
C TYR A 76 -4.91 -13.29 17.96
N LEU A 77 -4.41 -12.55 16.97
CA LEU A 77 -4.69 -12.78 15.55
C LEU A 77 -4.23 -14.18 15.12
N GLN A 78 -2.99 -14.55 15.45
CA GLN A 78 -2.45 -15.88 15.17
C GLN A 78 -3.29 -17.01 15.80
N THR A 79 -3.84 -16.76 17.00
CA THR A 79 -4.68 -17.74 17.71
C THR A 79 -6.08 -17.87 17.10
N HIS A 80 -6.73 -16.76 16.76
CA HIS A 80 -8.17 -16.73 16.47
C HIS A 80 -8.55 -16.63 14.99
N ARG A 81 -7.56 -16.50 14.08
CA ARG A 81 -7.77 -16.27 12.63
C ARG A 81 -8.79 -15.16 12.37
N SER A 82 -8.79 -14.16 13.24
CA SER A 82 -9.59 -12.93 13.13
C SER A 82 -8.92 -12.00 12.13
N THR A 83 -9.66 -11.02 11.63
CA THR A 83 -9.09 -9.98 10.75
C THR A 83 -8.99 -8.67 11.52
N ALA A 84 -7.82 -8.04 11.54
CA ALA A 84 -7.64 -6.73 12.14
C ALA A 84 -7.88 -5.61 11.13
N LEU A 85 -8.58 -4.56 11.56
CA LEU A 85 -8.62 -3.25 10.91
C LEU A 85 -7.78 -2.32 11.75
N VAL A 86 -6.66 -1.84 11.20
CA VAL A 86 -5.64 -1.11 11.95
C VAL A 86 -5.57 0.32 11.43
N TRP A 87 -6.11 1.27 12.20
CA TRP A 87 -5.94 2.69 11.93
C TRP A 87 -4.61 3.18 12.47
N THR A 88 -3.85 3.88 11.66
CA THR A 88 -2.57 4.49 12.06
C THR A 88 -2.30 5.73 11.24
N LYS A 89 -1.37 6.56 11.73
CA LYS A 89 -0.72 7.59 10.90
C LYS A 89 0.49 7.01 10.20
N MET A 90 0.98 7.69 9.15
CA MET A 90 2.22 7.29 8.48
C MET A 90 3.41 7.11 9.46
N GLY A 91 3.49 7.94 10.51
CA GLY A 91 4.55 7.86 11.52
C GLY A 91 4.56 6.58 12.36
N GLY A 92 3.39 5.98 12.62
CA GLY A 92 3.25 4.74 13.40
C GLY A 92 3.16 3.47 12.55
N LEU A 93 3.22 3.60 11.22
CA LEU A 93 3.02 2.49 10.29
C LEU A 93 4.11 1.42 10.41
N GLU A 94 5.38 1.84 10.55
CA GLU A 94 6.51 0.90 10.57
C GLU A 94 6.39 -0.10 11.73
N ASP A 95 6.15 0.38 12.95
CA ASP A 95 6.04 -0.45 14.15
C ASP A 95 4.88 -1.44 14.04
N ALA A 96 3.71 -0.96 13.61
CA ALA A 96 2.52 -1.79 13.46
C ALA A 96 2.68 -2.82 12.33
N TYR A 97 3.23 -2.40 11.19
CA TYR A 97 3.47 -3.31 10.05
C TYR A 97 4.55 -4.35 10.38
N ALA A 98 5.52 -4.00 11.22
CA ALA A 98 6.56 -4.92 11.66
C ALA A 98 6.03 -6.00 12.61
N ALA A 99 5.19 -5.62 13.58
CA ALA A 99 4.76 -6.54 14.62
C ALA A 99 3.56 -7.43 14.24
N LEU A 100 2.69 -6.95 13.35
CA LEU A 100 1.41 -7.60 13.07
C LEU A 100 1.46 -8.54 11.85
N PRO A 101 0.65 -9.63 11.83
CA PRO A 101 0.59 -10.55 10.70
C PRO A 101 -0.16 -9.93 9.51
N GLN A 102 0.56 -9.59 8.43
CA GLN A 102 0.01 -8.83 7.29
C GLN A 102 -1.21 -9.50 6.64
N GLY A 103 -1.17 -10.83 6.45
CA GLY A 103 -2.29 -11.59 5.86
C GLY A 103 -3.56 -11.61 6.71
N GLN A 104 -3.54 -11.04 7.92
CA GLN A 104 -4.71 -10.88 8.79
C GLN A 104 -5.02 -9.41 9.10
N CYS A 105 -4.28 -8.45 8.55
CA CYS A 105 -4.41 -7.03 8.86
C CYS A 105 -4.75 -6.22 7.61
N HIS A 106 -5.75 -5.34 7.73
CA HIS A 106 -5.97 -4.24 6.81
C HIS A 106 -5.55 -2.93 7.49
N PHE A 107 -4.51 -2.29 6.95
CA PHE A 107 -4.02 -1.01 7.45
C PHE A 107 -4.77 0.15 6.78
N LEU A 108 -5.31 1.03 7.61
CA LEU A 108 -6.01 2.26 7.26
C LEU A 108 -5.11 3.43 7.70
N VAL A 109 -4.30 3.93 6.78
CA VAL A 109 -3.26 4.92 7.08
C VAL A 109 -3.73 6.31 6.71
N ASP A 110 -3.81 7.20 7.71
CA ASP A 110 -4.33 8.57 7.56
C ASP A 110 -5.72 8.60 6.86
N ALA A 111 -6.53 7.56 7.14
CA ALA A 111 -7.76 7.22 6.44
C ALA A 111 -9.01 7.48 7.29
N ASP A 112 -10.12 7.79 6.63
CA ASP A 112 -11.42 7.96 7.27
C ASP A 112 -12.09 6.61 7.56
N ASP A 113 -12.95 6.56 8.59
CA ASP A 113 -13.67 5.33 8.99
C ASP A 113 -14.54 4.72 7.88
N ILE A 114 -15.00 5.54 6.94
CA ILE A 114 -15.81 5.08 5.82
C ILE A 114 -15.03 4.11 4.91
N GLU A 115 -13.70 4.21 4.87
CA GLU A 115 -12.85 3.31 4.09
C GLU A 115 -12.85 1.88 4.65
N ALA A 116 -13.21 1.68 5.92
CA ALA A 116 -13.38 0.36 6.52
C ALA A 116 -14.70 -0.32 6.11
N MET A 117 -15.70 0.44 5.65
CA MET A 117 -17.05 -0.07 5.39
C MET A 117 -17.08 -1.23 4.39
N PRO A 118 -16.38 -1.21 3.25
CA PRO A 118 -16.45 -2.32 2.31
C PRO A 118 -15.83 -3.61 2.88
N ILE A 119 -14.81 -3.50 3.74
CA ILE A 119 -14.21 -4.64 4.44
C ILE A 119 -15.21 -5.21 5.45
N LEU A 120 -15.80 -4.36 6.29
CA LEU A 120 -16.79 -4.77 7.30
C LEU A 120 -18.07 -5.33 6.68
N ALA A 121 -18.53 -4.77 5.57
CA ALA A 121 -19.68 -5.26 4.81
C ALA A 121 -19.43 -6.65 4.20
N GLY A 122 -18.18 -7.12 4.17
CA GLY A 122 -17.81 -8.39 3.56
C GLY A 122 -17.80 -8.32 2.03
N ALA A 123 -17.74 -7.12 1.44
CA ALA A 123 -17.57 -6.94 0.00
C ALA A 123 -16.23 -7.51 -0.51
N PHE A 124 -15.32 -7.80 0.42
CA PHE A 124 -13.99 -8.35 0.19
C PHE A 124 -13.88 -9.67 0.96
N GLY A 125 -14.27 -10.78 0.34
CA GLY A 125 -14.07 -12.12 0.91
C GLY A 125 -12.57 -12.42 1.07
N ARG A 126 -12.24 -13.38 1.97
CA ARG A 126 -10.87 -13.83 2.32
C ARG A 126 -9.97 -14.30 1.15
N GLY A 127 -10.43 -14.24 -0.10
CA GLY A 127 -9.67 -14.60 -1.29
C GLY A 127 -10.03 -13.84 -2.57
N ASP A 128 -10.87 -12.80 -2.52
CA ASP A 128 -11.35 -12.11 -3.74
C ASP A 128 -10.75 -10.68 -3.91
N MET A 129 -9.86 -10.28 -2.99
CA MET A 129 -9.13 -9.01 -3.02
C MET A 129 -8.09 -8.91 -4.14
N ASP A 130 -7.65 -10.05 -4.68
CA ASP A 130 -6.74 -10.14 -5.83
C ASP A 130 -7.40 -9.60 -7.13
N ARG A 131 -8.74 -9.49 -7.15
CA ARG A 131 -9.52 -9.09 -8.34
C ARG A 131 -9.95 -7.63 -8.39
N LEU A 132 -9.68 -6.84 -7.34
CA LEU A 132 -10.35 -5.55 -7.17
C LEU A 132 -9.68 -4.34 -7.84
N HIS A 133 -8.59 -4.54 -8.57
CA HIS A 133 -8.15 -3.54 -9.55
C HIS A 133 -8.66 -3.80 -10.97
N ASP A 134 -9.17 -5.00 -11.30
CA ASP A 134 -9.70 -5.29 -12.64
C ASP A 134 -11.07 -4.62 -12.87
N ARG A 135 -11.78 -4.26 -11.79
CA ARG A 135 -13.09 -3.58 -11.86
C ARG A 135 -13.05 -2.08 -12.13
N ASN A 136 -11.89 -1.42 -12.06
CA ASN A 136 -11.79 -0.01 -12.48
C ASN A 136 -11.65 0.15 -14.01
N ARG A 137 -11.89 -0.94 -14.77
CA ARG A 137 -11.76 -1.01 -16.22
C ARG A 137 -13.08 -0.89 -16.99
N ASP A 138 -14.22 -0.76 -16.31
CA ASP A 138 -15.48 -0.40 -16.96
C ASP A 138 -15.56 1.12 -17.19
N VAL A 139 -14.57 1.64 -17.93
CA VAL A 139 -14.73 2.90 -18.65
C VAL A 139 -15.66 2.59 -19.82
N SER A 140 -16.89 3.11 -19.74
CA SER A 140 -17.90 3.02 -20.79
C SER A 140 -17.27 3.23 -22.18
N PHE A 141 -17.56 2.33 -23.13
CA PHE A 141 -16.96 2.30 -24.47
C PHE A 141 -17.05 3.64 -25.24
N GLU A 142 -17.98 4.52 -24.85
CA GLU A 142 -18.12 5.90 -25.36
C GLU A 142 -17.00 6.86 -24.91
N SER A 143 -16.37 6.65 -23.75
CA SER A 143 -15.31 7.51 -23.21
C SER A 143 -13.95 7.25 -23.87
N LEU A 144 -13.72 6.03 -24.38
CA LEU A 144 -12.48 5.67 -25.12
C LEU A 144 -12.37 6.40 -26.46
N HIS A 145 -13.48 6.64 -27.16
CA HIS A 145 -13.47 7.42 -28.40
C HIS A 145 -13.16 8.89 -28.15
N ARG A 146 -13.70 9.46 -27.06
CA ARG A 146 -13.42 10.84 -26.66
C ARG A 146 -11.96 11.04 -26.26
N ILE A 147 -11.38 10.11 -25.50
CA ILE A 147 -9.95 10.16 -25.12
C ILE A 147 -9.06 10.01 -26.36
N SER A 148 -9.42 9.16 -27.32
CA SER A 148 -8.63 9.00 -28.56
C SER A 148 -8.66 10.25 -29.44
N ASP A 149 -9.80 10.93 -29.54
CA ASP A 149 -9.94 12.18 -30.29
C ASP A 149 -9.20 13.33 -29.59
N GLU A 150 -9.29 13.41 -28.27
CA GLU A 150 -8.57 14.39 -27.45
C GLU A 150 -7.05 14.14 -27.50
N LEU A 151 -6.58 12.88 -27.50
CA LEU A 151 -5.17 12.53 -27.69
C LEU A 151 -4.64 12.89 -29.09
N ALA A 152 -5.45 12.73 -30.14
CA ALA A 152 -5.09 13.12 -31.49
C ALA A 152 -5.02 14.65 -31.67
N GLU A 153 -5.80 15.40 -30.90
CA GLU A 153 -5.74 16.86 -30.84
C GLU A 153 -4.54 17.34 -30.00
N PHE A 154 -4.23 16.65 -28.90
CA PHE A 154 -3.06 16.90 -28.07
C PHE A 154 -1.74 16.62 -28.82
N ALA A 155 -1.66 15.53 -29.56
CA ALA A 155 -0.52 15.21 -30.42
C ALA A 155 -0.30 16.27 -31.52
N ARG A 156 -1.39 16.80 -32.09
CA ARG A 156 -1.33 17.91 -33.07
C ARG A 156 -0.91 19.23 -32.42
N THR A 157 -1.25 19.44 -31.16
CA THR A 157 -0.85 20.64 -30.40
C THR A 157 0.61 20.55 -29.97
N LEU A 158 1.07 19.39 -29.52
CA LEU A 158 2.47 19.11 -29.22
C LEU A 158 3.36 19.21 -30.46
N ALA A 159 2.90 18.72 -31.62
CA ALA A 159 3.62 18.91 -32.88
C ALA A 159 3.76 20.40 -33.25
N ARG A 160 2.74 21.22 -32.98
CA ARG A 160 2.79 22.68 -33.19
C ARG A 160 3.68 23.41 -32.17
N MET A 161 3.75 22.91 -30.94
CA MET A 161 4.61 23.50 -29.89
C MET A 161 6.08 23.12 -30.08
N ALA A 162 6.37 21.88 -30.50
CA ALA A 162 7.71 21.41 -30.84
C ALA A 162 8.32 22.19 -32.02
N ASP A 163 7.50 22.64 -32.97
CA ASP A 163 7.94 23.56 -34.05
C ASP A 163 8.19 25.00 -33.55
N SER A 164 7.61 25.40 -32.41
CA SER A 164 7.74 26.75 -31.85
C SER A 164 8.91 26.93 -30.88
N GLU A 165 9.48 25.85 -30.33
CA GLU A 165 10.50 25.89 -29.27
C GLU A 165 11.97 25.85 -29.74
N ARG A 166 12.25 26.12 -31.02
CA ARG A 166 13.65 26.42 -31.45
C ARG A 166 14.14 27.84 -31.11
N LYS A 167 13.37 28.62 -30.33
CA LYS A 167 13.79 29.92 -29.79
C LYS A 167 13.16 30.18 -28.42
N ASP A 168 13.81 29.72 -27.37
CA ASP A 168 14.30 30.54 -26.25
C ASP A 168 14.66 29.64 -25.07
N GLY A 169 15.89 29.76 -24.58
CA GLY A 169 16.39 29.01 -23.44
C GLY A 169 15.90 29.62 -22.12
N VAL A 170 15.39 28.79 -21.22
CA VAL A 170 15.10 29.18 -19.84
C VAL A 170 15.86 28.27 -18.89
N SER A 171 16.59 28.92 -17.99
CA SER A 171 17.47 28.38 -16.96
C SER A 171 16.71 27.59 -15.90
N ASP A 172 17.24 26.41 -15.56
CA ASP A 172 16.70 25.48 -14.57
C ASP A 172 17.23 25.83 -13.17
N LYS A 173 16.34 25.88 -12.17
CA LYS A 173 16.72 26.00 -10.75
C LYS A 173 16.41 24.66 -10.05
N PRO A 174 17.40 24.00 -9.43
CA PRO A 174 17.21 22.69 -8.83
C PRO A 174 16.40 22.78 -7.52
N ILE A 175 15.47 21.83 -7.35
CA ILE A 175 14.77 21.57 -6.10
C ILE A 175 15.73 20.74 -5.21
N PRO A 176 15.94 21.10 -3.92
CA PRO A 176 16.93 20.43 -3.09
C PRO A 176 16.51 19.01 -2.71
N PHE A 177 17.36 18.05 -3.04
CA PHE A 177 17.36 16.66 -2.60
C PHE A 177 17.71 16.58 -1.10
N ARG A 178 16.90 15.88 -0.30
CA ARG A 178 17.21 15.59 1.11
C ARG A 178 17.96 14.26 1.18
N GLN A 179 19.27 14.30 1.38
CA GLN A 179 20.07 13.11 1.71
C GLN A 179 19.64 12.55 3.07
N ALA A 180 19.49 11.24 3.15
CA ALA A 180 19.36 10.53 4.42
C ALA A 180 20.70 10.53 5.18
N PRO A 181 20.71 10.49 6.53
CA PRO A 181 21.94 10.59 7.31
C PRO A 181 22.85 9.38 7.07
N LEU A 182 24.08 9.63 6.62
CA LEU A 182 25.17 8.66 6.62
C LEU A 182 25.65 8.47 8.05
N GLY A 183 25.42 7.28 8.61
CA GLY A 183 25.82 6.95 9.98
C GLY A 183 25.71 5.47 10.32
N GLY A 184 26.69 4.68 9.86
CA GLY A 184 27.18 3.48 10.52
C GLY A 184 26.39 2.19 10.32
N PHE A 185 26.58 1.49 9.19
CA PHE A 185 26.24 0.07 9.09
C PHE A 185 27.24 -0.73 8.28
N GLN A 186 27.46 -1.96 8.74
CA GLN A 186 28.38 -2.96 8.26
C GLN A 186 27.85 -3.61 6.98
N GLU A 187 28.67 -3.62 5.93
CA GLU A 187 28.37 -4.26 4.65
C GLU A 187 28.13 -5.77 4.83
N PHE A 188 27.03 -6.27 4.28
CA PHE A 188 26.85 -7.71 4.04
C PHE A 188 27.59 -8.10 2.75
N PRO A 189 28.16 -9.30 2.66
CA PRO A 189 28.98 -9.69 1.52
C PRO A 189 28.13 -9.84 0.26
N SER A 190 28.23 -8.85 -0.62
CA SER A 190 27.78 -8.94 -2.00
C SER A 190 28.65 -9.96 -2.72
N THR A 191 28.09 -11.11 -3.08
CA THR A 191 28.75 -12.06 -4.00
C THR A 191 28.01 -12.00 -5.32
N ASP A 192 28.47 -11.13 -6.21
CA ASP A 192 28.89 -11.49 -7.57
C ASP A 192 29.30 -10.22 -8.35
N PRO A 193 30.54 -10.17 -8.88
CA PRO A 193 30.96 -9.08 -9.75
C PRO A 193 30.39 -9.30 -11.16
N GLU A 194 29.80 -8.24 -11.72
CA GLU A 194 29.59 -8.03 -13.16
C GLU A 194 28.53 -8.89 -13.88
N ARG A 195 27.25 -8.50 -13.73
CA ARG A 195 26.35 -8.48 -14.90
C ARG A 195 26.57 -7.16 -15.63
N ALA A 196 27.48 -7.15 -16.61
CA ALA A 196 27.77 -5.99 -17.45
C ALA A 196 26.56 -5.46 -18.26
N ASP A 197 25.43 -6.18 -18.25
CA ASP A 197 24.19 -5.84 -18.95
C ASP A 197 23.05 -5.36 -18.02
N ALA A 198 23.29 -5.17 -16.72
CA ALA A 198 22.27 -4.63 -15.81
C ALA A 198 22.02 -3.13 -16.08
N ILE A 199 20.74 -2.72 -16.09
CA ILE A 199 20.35 -1.30 -16.17
C ILE A 199 20.94 -0.53 -14.98
N ASP A 200 21.43 0.69 -15.18
CA ASP A 200 21.95 1.49 -14.07
C ASP A 200 20.82 2.19 -13.26
N ALA A 201 21.14 2.50 -12.00
CA ALA A 201 20.17 3.10 -11.07
C ALA A 201 19.68 4.46 -11.56
N GLN A 202 20.56 5.24 -12.19
CA GLN A 202 20.23 6.57 -12.70
C GLN A 202 19.13 6.52 -13.77
N THR A 203 19.22 5.57 -14.70
CA THR A 203 18.22 5.32 -15.75
C THR A 203 16.89 4.89 -15.12
N LEU A 204 16.90 4.03 -14.11
CA LEU A 204 15.68 3.66 -13.38
C LEU A 204 15.02 4.88 -12.71
N ARG A 205 15.82 5.73 -12.05
CA ARG A 205 15.31 6.97 -11.44
C ARG A 205 14.74 7.93 -12.49
N GLU A 206 15.33 8.01 -13.68
CA GLU A 206 14.80 8.79 -14.80
C GLU A 206 13.46 8.24 -15.31
N ILE A 207 13.33 6.92 -15.45
CA ILE A 207 12.04 6.28 -15.81
C ILE A 207 10.97 6.61 -14.76
N ILE A 208 11.28 6.49 -13.48
CA ILE A 208 10.35 6.85 -12.38
C ILE A 208 9.95 8.33 -12.49
N LYS A 209 10.92 9.23 -12.71
CA LYS A 209 10.67 10.66 -12.88
C LYS A 209 9.73 10.95 -14.05
N LEU A 210 9.96 10.34 -15.21
CA LEU A 210 9.12 10.51 -16.40
C LEU A 210 7.70 9.98 -16.18
N ARG A 211 7.54 8.89 -15.41
CA ARG A 211 6.21 8.37 -15.03
C ARG A 211 5.48 9.37 -14.13
N ARG A 212 6.14 9.89 -13.09
CA ARG A 212 5.57 10.91 -12.19
C ARG A 212 5.29 12.25 -12.87
N MET A 213 5.98 12.57 -13.97
CA MET A 213 5.69 13.78 -14.74
C MET A 213 4.29 13.77 -15.33
N ARG A 214 3.66 12.61 -15.55
CA ARG A 214 2.30 12.49 -16.07
C ARG A 214 1.27 13.17 -15.16
N ASP A 215 1.47 13.09 -13.85
CA ASP A 215 0.57 13.65 -12.83
C ASP A 215 0.50 15.19 -12.88
N ARG A 216 1.48 15.83 -13.53
CA ARG A 216 1.46 17.28 -13.77
C ARG A 216 0.53 17.69 -14.90
N PHE A 217 0.23 16.76 -15.81
CA PHE A 217 -0.52 17.04 -17.04
C PHE A 217 -1.87 16.33 -17.08
N PHE A 218 -2.02 15.23 -16.34
CA PHE A 218 -3.22 14.40 -16.32
C PHE A 218 -3.68 14.14 -14.88
N PRO A 219 -4.96 13.77 -14.67
CA PRO A 219 -5.43 13.32 -13.36
C PRO A 219 -4.54 12.18 -12.84
N PRO A 220 -4.02 12.27 -11.60
CA PRO A 220 -2.97 11.38 -11.10
C PRO A 220 -3.36 9.89 -11.09
N ASP A 221 -4.64 9.58 -10.88
CA ASP A 221 -5.11 8.20 -10.79
C ASP A 221 -5.33 7.53 -12.16
N LEU A 222 -5.17 8.26 -13.26
CA LEU A 222 -5.46 7.76 -14.61
C LEU A 222 -4.43 6.73 -15.09
N PHE A 223 -3.17 6.88 -14.67
CA PHE A 223 -2.04 6.06 -15.14
C PHE A 223 -1.34 5.29 -14.03
N ALA A 224 -2.02 5.07 -12.90
CA ALA A 224 -1.45 4.36 -11.75
C ALA A 224 -1.15 2.89 -12.09
N ASP A 225 0.10 2.48 -11.85
CA ASP A 225 0.56 1.10 -11.93
C ASP A 225 1.49 0.82 -10.75
N PRO A 226 0.91 0.66 -9.54
CA PRO A 226 1.66 0.62 -8.30
C PRO A 226 2.62 -0.56 -8.22
N ALA A 227 2.27 -1.70 -8.82
CA ALA A 227 3.16 -2.86 -8.84
C ALA A 227 4.45 -2.54 -9.61
N TRP A 228 4.33 -1.95 -10.79
CA TRP A 228 5.51 -1.55 -11.58
C TRP A 228 6.31 -0.44 -10.90
N ASP A 229 5.65 0.55 -10.32
CA ASP A 229 6.33 1.65 -9.63
C ASP A 229 7.12 1.15 -8.40
N ILE A 230 6.57 0.20 -7.65
CA ILE A 230 7.25 -0.53 -6.56
C ILE A 230 8.48 -1.28 -7.08
N LEU A 231 8.35 -2.03 -8.18
CA LEU A 231 9.46 -2.80 -8.74
C LEU A 231 10.62 -1.90 -9.17
N LEU A 232 10.32 -0.78 -9.84
CA LEU A 232 11.32 0.19 -10.29
C LEU A 232 12.05 0.83 -9.10
N ASP A 233 11.32 1.28 -8.08
CA ASP A 233 11.92 1.94 -6.93
C ASP A 233 12.81 0.99 -6.13
N LEU A 234 12.35 -0.24 -5.88
CA LEU A 234 13.15 -1.25 -5.18
C LEU A 234 14.38 -1.69 -5.98
N LYS A 235 14.29 -1.77 -7.31
CA LYS A 235 15.45 -2.08 -8.17
C LYS A 235 16.50 -0.97 -8.08
N ALA A 236 16.08 0.29 -8.18
CA ALA A 236 16.98 1.44 -8.09
C ALA A 236 17.62 1.54 -6.70
N ALA A 237 16.83 1.43 -5.64
CA ALA A 237 17.32 1.46 -4.27
C ALA A 237 18.31 0.32 -3.98
N GLY A 238 18.03 -0.90 -4.46
CA GLY A 238 18.93 -2.04 -4.31
C GLY A 238 20.29 -1.82 -4.98
N GLN A 239 20.32 -1.21 -6.17
CA GLN A 239 21.57 -0.86 -6.86
C GLN A 239 22.34 0.27 -6.16
N GLU A 240 21.63 1.15 -5.47
CA GLU A 240 22.21 2.23 -4.65
C GLU A 240 22.64 1.75 -3.25
N GLY A 241 22.46 0.46 -2.92
CA GLY A 241 22.73 -0.07 -1.59
C GLY A 241 21.81 0.47 -0.48
N GLN A 242 20.64 0.99 -0.86
CA GLN A 242 19.67 1.57 0.06
C GLN A 242 18.64 0.55 0.52
N HIS A 243 18.24 0.68 1.78
CA HIS A 243 17.11 -0.06 2.34
C HIS A 243 15.83 0.77 2.22
N VAL A 244 14.74 0.14 1.77
CA VAL A 244 13.46 0.80 1.58
C VAL A 244 12.50 0.36 2.68
N SER A 245 12.08 1.32 3.50
CA SER A 245 11.05 1.10 4.52
C SER A 245 9.65 1.03 3.91
N VAL A 246 8.68 0.53 4.67
CA VAL A 246 7.31 0.37 4.18
C VAL A 246 6.67 1.71 3.84
N SER A 247 6.86 2.72 4.69
CA SER A 247 6.37 4.08 4.45
C SER A 247 6.98 4.72 3.20
N SER A 248 8.29 4.55 2.99
CA SER A 248 8.97 5.01 1.76
C SER A 248 8.42 4.32 0.53
N LEU A 249 8.15 3.01 0.62
CA LEU A 249 7.59 2.24 -0.49
C LEU A 249 6.16 2.68 -0.84
N CYS A 250 5.35 3.03 0.17
CA CYS A 250 4.01 3.59 -0.05
C CYS A 250 4.06 4.90 -0.86
N ILE A 251 5.05 5.76 -0.61
CA ILE A 251 5.27 6.98 -1.40
C ILE A 251 5.71 6.61 -2.82
N ALA A 252 6.59 5.61 -2.96
CA ALA A 252 7.10 5.19 -4.25
C ALA A 252 6.00 4.63 -5.18
N ALA A 253 5.03 3.91 -4.61
CA ALA A 253 3.91 3.29 -5.33
C ALA A 253 2.94 4.28 -6.01
N ALA A 254 3.06 5.59 -5.73
CA ALA A 254 2.25 6.65 -6.35
C ALA A 254 0.72 6.44 -6.25
N VAL A 255 0.26 5.81 -5.17
CA VAL A 255 -1.16 5.55 -4.86
C VAL A 255 -1.40 5.81 -3.36
N PRO A 256 -2.66 5.92 -2.90
CA PRO A 256 -2.94 6.03 -1.48
C PRO A 256 -2.26 4.91 -0.66
N PRO A 257 -1.72 5.19 0.55
CA PRO A 257 -0.93 4.22 1.30
C PRO A 257 -1.62 2.88 1.56
N THR A 258 -2.93 2.91 1.82
CA THR A 258 -3.76 1.69 2.00
C THR A 258 -3.71 0.78 0.77
N THR A 259 -3.70 1.39 -0.42
CA THR A 259 -3.58 0.69 -1.71
C THR A 259 -2.17 0.14 -1.89
N ALA A 260 -1.14 0.93 -1.59
CA ALA A 260 0.26 0.51 -1.69
C ALA A 260 0.59 -0.68 -0.75
N LEU A 261 0.07 -0.67 0.49
CA LEU A 261 0.26 -1.76 1.44
C LEU A 261 -0.37 -3.07 0.97
N ARG A 262 -1.54 -2.99 0.31
CA ARG A 262 -2.19 -4.16 -0.29
C ARG A 262 -1.33 -4.77 -1.40
N TRP A 263 -0.79 -3.94 -2.30
CA TRP A 263 0.13 -4.39 -3.34
C TRP A 263 1.41 -4.98 -2.77
N THR A 264 2.01 -4.29 -1.79
CA THR A 264 3.20 -4.79 -1.07
C THR A 264 2.94 -6.17 -0.47
N THR A 265 1.78 -6.38 0.17
CA THR A 265 1.40 -7.67 0.75
C THR A 265 1.24 -8.74 -0.33
N ALA A 266 0.44 -8.50 -1.37
CA ALA A 266 0.20 -9.45 -2.45
C ALA A 266 1.50 -9.83 -3.19
N MET A 267 2.36 -8.85 -3.48
CA MET A 267 3.64 -9.08 -4.14
C MET A 267 4.62 -9.83 -3.23
N THR A 268 4.59 -9.60 -1.91
CA THR A 268 5.38 -10.39 -0.95
C THR A 268 4.88 -11.84 -0.88
N GLU A 269 3.57 -12.05 -0.82
CA GLU A 269 2.95 -13.38 -0.80
C GLU A 269 3.23 -14.17 -2.09
N SER A 270 3.30 -13.49 -3.24
CA SER A 270 3.68 -14.10 -4.53
C SER A 270 5.18 -14.40 -4.66
N GLY A 271 6.00 -13.98 -3.70
CA GLY A 271 7.46 -14.16 -3.74
C GLY A 271 8.21 -13.14 -4.61
N MET A 272 7.54 -12.11 -5.12
CA MET A 272 8.21 -11.03 -5.86
C MET A 272 9.04 -10.13 -4.96
N LEU A 273 8.51 -9.86 -3.76
CA LEU A 273 9.16 -9.04 -2.74
C LEU A 273 9.57 -9.92 -1.57
N VAL A 274 10.61 -9.48 -0.86
CA VAL A 274 11.09 -10.11 0.36
C VAL A 274 11.12 -9.10 1.49
N ARG A 275 10.70 -9.59 2.66
CA ARG A 275 10.76 -8.84 3.91
C ARG A 275 12.10 -9.09 4.60
N ARG A 276 12.72 -8.03 5.13
CA ARG A 276 13.94 -8.09 5.96
C ARG A 276 13.69 -7.29 7.23
N GLN A 277 13.91 -7.89 8.40
CA GLN A 277 13.94 -7.12 9.64
C GLN A 277 15.24 -6.33 9.70
N ASP A 278 15.15 -5.09 10.18
CA ASP A 278 16.33 -4.29 10.48
C ASP A 278 17.09 -4.96 11.66
N PRO A 279 18.37 -5.34 11.49
CA PRO A 279 19.16 -5.92 12.56
C PRO A 279 19.35 -4.99 13.78
N ALA A 280 19.24 -3.68 13.59
CA ALA A 280 19.43 -2.68 14.64
C ALA A 280 18.14 -2.30 15.37
N ASP A 281 16.98 -2.45 14.72
CA ASP A 281 15.68 -2.13 15.31
C ASP A 281 14.61 -3.10 14.78
N ALA A 282 14.20 -4.07 15.61
CA ALA A 282 13.19 -5.05 15.24
C ALA A 282 11.81 -4.45 14.91
N ARG A 283 11.59 -3.17 15.25
CA ARG A 283 10.38 -2.42 14.86
C ARG A 283 10.40 -1.94 13.42
N ARG A 284 11.54 -2.00 12.74
CA ARG A 284 11.68 -1.57 11.35
C ARG A 284 11.78 -2.76 10.42
N VAL A 285 11.08 -2.63 9.30
CA VAL A 285 11.06 -3.63 8.25
C VAL A 285 11.46 -2.97 6.96
N PHE A 286 12.40 -3.60 6.28
CA PHE A 286 12.76 -3.24 4.92
C PHE A 286 12.14 -4.23 3.93
N ILE A 287 11.74 -3.69 2.79
CA ILE A 287 11.27 -4.44 1.66
C ILE A 287 12.33 -4.39 0.58
N ALA A 288 12.59 -5.52 -0.05
CA ALA A 288 13.48 -5.64 -1.19
C ALA A 288 12.85 -6.53 -2.26
N LEU A 289 13.39 -6.50 -3.47
CA LEU A 289 13.06 -7.50 -4.49
C LEU A 289 13.60 -8.87 -4.05
N SER A 290 12.92 -9.94 -4.43
CA SER A 290 13.56 -11.26 -4.47
C SER A 290 14.64 -11.28 -5.56
N ASP A 291 15.66 -12.12 -5.37
CA ASP A 291 16.75 -12.27 -6.35
C ASP A 291 16.22 -12.67 -7.73
N GLU A 292 15.19 -13.52 -7.76
CA GLU A 292 14.49 -13.91 -8.98
C GLU A 292 13.81 -12.73 -9.68
N THR A 293 13.10 -11.89 -8.93
CA THR A 293 12.41 -10.71 -9.50
C THR A 293 13.40 -9.65 -9.96
N SER A 294 14.48 -9.45 -9.20
CA SER A 294 15.56 -8.55 -9.59
C SER A 294 16.21 -8.98 -10.91
N ALA A 295 16.45 -10.29 -11.09
CA ALA A 295 16.99 -10.84 -12.34
C ALA A 295 16.00 -10.70 -13.51
N LYS A 296 14.71 -10.96 -13.30
CA LYS A 296 13.67 -10.76 -14.33
C LYS A 296 13.56 -9.31 -14.81
N LEU A 297 13.77 -8.34 -13.91
CA LEU A 297 13.83 -6.93 -14.30
C LEU A 297 15.06 -6.64 -15.17
N ASP A 298 16.22 -7.22 -14.85
CA ASP A 298 17.41 -7.08 -15.72
C ASP A 298 17.12 -7.62 -17.12
N ASP A 299 16.57 -8.84 -17.21
CA ASP A 299 16.22 -9.48 -18.48
C ASP A 299 15.20 -8.63 -19.27
N TYR A 300 14.21 -8.05 -18.58
CA TYR A 300 13.24 -7.15 -19.18
C TYR A 300 13.91 -5.92 -19.80
N PHE A 301 14.80 -5.24 -19.07
CA PHE A 301 15.48 -4.04 -19.57
C PHE A 301 16.46 -4.33 -20.70
N VAL A 302 17.13 -5.49 -20.66
CA VAL A 302 17.95 -6.00 -21.78
C VAL A 302 17.08 -6.21 -23.02
N ALA A 303 15.90 -6.83 -22.86
CA ALA A 303 15.01 -7.15 -23.98
C ALA A 303 14.43 -5.90 -24.66
N ILE A 304 14.07 -4.86 -23.91
CA ILE A 304 13.54 -3.61 -24.48
C ILE A 304 14.63 -2.66 -24.98
N GLY A 305 15.91 -3.04 -24.83
CA GLY A 305 17.03 -2.27 -25.38
C GLY A 305 17.25 -0.92 -24.72
N ILE A 306 16.73 -0.69 -23.50
CA ILE A 306 17.09 0.48 -22.68
C ILE A 306 18.50 0.23 -22.14
N ARG A 307 19.48 0.39 -23.03
CA ARG A 307 20.90 0.38 -22.71
C ARG A 307 21.33 1.83 -22.57
N SER A 308 21.39 2.35 -21.34
CA SER A 308 21.99 3.65 -20.93
C SER A 308 22.01 4.74 -22.03
N ALA A 309 20.90 4.89 -22.76
CA ALA A 309 20.81 5.85 -23.85
C ALA A 309 20.37 7.16 -23.21
N PRO A 310 21.08 8.27 -23.46
CA PRO A 310 20.67 9.55 -22.94
C PRO A 310 19.27 9.81 -23.46
N ILE A 311 18.31 9.94 -22.55
CA ILE A 311 16.96 10.35 -22.87
C ILE A 311 17.08 11.78 -23.42
N ILE A 312 17.11 11.92 -24.75
CA ILE A 312 17.03 13.17 -25.50
C ILE A 312 15.58 13.38 -25.93
#